data_AF-A0A973NVN4-F1
#
_entry.id   AF-A0A973NVN4-F1
#
_cell.length_a   1.000
_cell.length_b   1.000
_cell.length_c   1.000
_cell.angle_alpha   90.00
_cell.angle_beta   90.00
_cell.angle_gamma   90.00
#
_symmetry.space_group_name_H-M   'P 1'
#
loop_
_entity.id
_entity.type
_entity.pdbx_description
1 polymer ?
#
loop_
_entity_poly.entity_id
_entity_poly.type
_entity_poly.pdbx_seq_one_letter_code
_entity_poly.pdbx_strand_id
1 'polypeptide(L)'
;LLVFEGSRADLTGGRAGGARVLGLGAAERPTALFCGNDLIAMGVLQGLYAAGVAVPKDMAIVGYGDLELAAGAVVPLSSVRQPAAGLGRAAAELLIEESGPGAAQHVHRDVVFQPELVVRASSLPRPAVRNPGW
;
A
#
# COMPACT_ATOMS: atom_id res chain seq x y z
N LEU A 1 -4.40 16.99 2.14
CA LEU A 1 -4.10 15.58 2.45
C LEU A 1 -4.85 15.21 3.71
N LEU A 2 -5.72 14.20 3.68
CA LEU A 2 -6.39 13.68 4.87
C LEU A 2 -5.60 12.49 5.40
N VAL A 3 -5.35 12.44 6.71
CA VAL A 3 -4.62 11.36 7.37
C VAL A 3 -5.56 10.63 8.33
N PHE A 4 -5.67 9.32 8.18
CA PHE A 4 -6.45 8.47 9.07
C PHE A 4 -5.51 7.54 9.82
N GLU A 5 -5.30 7.81 11.10
CA GLU A 5 -4.62 6.85 11.96
C GLU A 5 -5.51 5.62 12.15
N GLY A 6 -4.95 4.46 11.78
CA GLY A 6 -5.55 3.15 11.99
C GLY A 6 -5.06 2.56 13.31
N SER A 7 -5.96 1.89 14.04
CA SER A 7 -5.60 1.18 15.28
C SER A 7 -4.88 -0.16 15.03
N ARG A 8 -4.93 -0.67 13.79
CA ARG A 8 -4.40 -1.98 13.39
C ARG A 8 -3.84 -1.92 11.97
N ALA A 9 -2.73 -2.64 11.75
CA ALA A 9 -2.05 -2.74 10.47
C ALA A 9 -2.49 -3.97 9.64
N ASP A 10 -3.76 -4.37 9.75
CA ASP A 10 -4.32 -5.60 9.16
C ASP A 10 -5.59 -5.33 8.32
N LEU A 11 -6.19 -6.39 7.76
CA LEU A 11 -7.43 -6.32 6.98
C LEU A 11 -8.59 -5.69 7.75
N THR A 12 -8.68 -5.93 9.06
CA THR A 12 -9.75 -5.40 9.90
C THR A 12 -9.58 -3.89 10.09
N GLY A 13 -8.34 -3.45 10.33
CA GLY A 13 -7.98 -2.03 10.34
C GLY A 13 -8.31 -1.35 9.01
N GLY A 14 -8.01 -2.01 7.88
CA GLY A 14 -8.38 -1.55 6.54
C GLY A 14 -9.89 -1.36 6.35
N ARG A 15 -10.71 -2.35 6.72
CA ARG A 15 -12.18 -2.24 6.62
C ARG A 15 -12.72 -1.09 7.46
N ALA A 16 -12.24 -0.93 8.69
CA ALA A 16 -12.62 0.18 9.56
C ALA A 16 -12.22 1.55 8.98
N GLY A 17 -11.02 1.65 8.41
CA GLY A 17 -10.55 2.84 7.70
C GLY A 17 -11.42 3.17 6.48
N GLY A 18 -11.74 2.18 5.66
CA GLY A 18 -12.65 2.33 4.53
C GLY A 18 -14.03 2.82 4.95
N ALA A 19 -14.61 2.27 6.02
CA ALA A 19 -15.89 2.73 6.56
C ALA A 19 -15.85 4.19 7.02
N ARG A 20 -14.76 4.62 7.66
CA ARG A 20 -14.56 6.04 8.05
C ARG A 20 -14.52 6.96 6.83
N VAL A 21 -13.79 6.57 5.78
CA VAL A 21 -13.73 7.34 4.52
C VAL A 21 -15.10 7.44 3.85
N LEU A 22 -15.87 6.36 3.85
CA LEU A 22 -17.23 6.34 3.30
C LEU A 22 -18.22 7.19 4.12
N GLY A 23 -17.99 7.31 5.43
CA GLY A 23 -18.76 8.18 6.32
C GLY A 23 -18.54 9.68 6.09
N LEU A 24 -17.51 10.07 5.34
CA LEU A 24 -17.29 11.48 4.99
C LEU A 24 -18.36 11.99 4.01
N GLY A 25 -18.67 13.28 4.15
CA GLY A 25 -19.50 14.01 3.19
C GLY A 25 -18.85 14.05 1.81
N ALA A 26 -19.66 14.17 0.75
CA ALA A 26 -19.19 14.10 -0.63
C ALA A 26 -18.09 15.13 -0.97
N ALA A 27 -18.14 16.32 -0.38
CA ALA A 27 -17.16 17.39 -0.60
C ALA A 27 -15.79 17.11 0.08
N GLU A 28 -15.77 16.28 1.11
CA GLU A 28 -14.57 15.96 1.90
C GLU A 28 -13.98 14.59 1.55
N ARG A 29 -14.77 13.74 0.87
CA ARG A 29 -14.35 12.39 0.53
C ARG A 29 -13.23 12.43 -0.52
N PRO A 30 -12.09 11.76 -0.27
CA PRO A 30 -11.01 11.67 -1.25
C PRO A 30 -11.44 10.82 -2.46
N THR A 31 -10.74 10.99 -3.57
CA THR A 31 -10.88 10.15 -4.78
C THR A 31 -9.83 9.04 -4.85
N ALA A 32 -8.86 9.04 -3.93
CA ALA A 32 -7.79 8.07 -3.87
C ALA A 32 -7.32 7.85 -2.43
N LEU A 33 -6.87 6.62 -2.14
CA LEU A 33 -6.34 6.22 -0.85
C LEU A 33 -4.94 5.64 -1.03
N PHE A 34 -3.98 6.18 -0.27
CA PHE A 34 -2.72 5.52 0.00
C PHE A 34 -2.81 4.79 1.34
N CYS A 35 -2.55 3.49 1.33
CA CYS A 35 -2.63 2.63 2.50
C CYS A 35 -1.22 2.23 2.95
N GLY A 36 -0.93 2.34 4.25
CA GLY A 36 0.41 2.10 4.81
C GLY A 36 0.91 0.65 4.69
N ASN A 37 0.05 -0.30 4.31
CA ASN A 37 0.44 -1.62 3.83
C ASN A 37 -0.66 -2.25 2.97
N ASP A 38 -0.34 -3.34 2.28
CA ASP A 38 -1.28 -4.07 1.41
C ASP A 38 -2.44 -4.73 2.16
N LEU A 39 -2.28 -5.14 3.43
CA LEU A 39 -3.38 -5.72 4.21
C LEU A 39 -4.43 -4.65 4.54
N ILE A 40 -4.01 -3.45 4.92
CA ILE A 40 -4.91 -2.30 5.10
C ILE A 40 -5.60 -2.00 3.77
N ALA A 41 -4.85 -1.92 2.67
CA ALA A 41 -5.39 -1.64 1.35
C ALA A 41 -6.46 -2.65 0.91
N MET A 42 -6.22 -3.93 1.17
CA MET A 42 -7.18 -5.00 0.89
C MET A 42 -8.41 -4.93 1.79
N GLY A 43 -8.25 -4.57 3.07
CA GLY A 43 -9.38 -4.33 3.95
C GLY A 43 -10.24 -3.16 3.47
N VAL A 44 -9.60 -2.07 3.02
CA VAL A 44 -10.29 -0.93 2.40
C VAL A 44 -11.03 -1.38 1.15
N LEU A 45 -10.36 -2.10 0.24
CA LEU A 45 -10.97 -2.64 -0.98
C LEU A 45 -12.20 -3.50 -0.69
N GLN A 46 -12.13 -4.38 0.32
CA GLN A 46 -13.28 -5.18 0.77
C GLN A 46 -14.45 -4.31 1.26
N GLY A 47 -14.16 -3.28 2.06
CA GLY A 47 -15.18 -2.36 2.56
C GLY A 47 -15.84 -1.54 1.46
N LEU A 48 -15.05 -1.02 0.51
CA LEU A 48 -15.54 -0.28 -0.66
C LEU A 48 -16.40 -1.18 -1.56
N TYR A 49 -15.94 -2.40 -1.82
CA TYR A 49 -16.69 -3.38 -2.60
C TYR A 49 -18.05 -3.70 -1.95
N ALA A 50 -18.07 -3.94 -0.63
CA ALA A 50 -19.30 -4.20 0.12
C ALA A 50 -20.27 -3.00 0.10
N ALA A 51 -19.74 -1.78 -0.03
CA ALA A 51 -20.53 -0.54 -0.14
C ALA A 51 -20.88 -0.16 -1.60
N GLY A 52 -20.51 -1.00 -2.58
CA GLY A 52 -20.79 -0.74 -4.00
C GLY A 52 -19.94 0.38 -4.64
N VAL A 53 -18.83 0.77 -4.00
CA VAL A 53 -17.92 1.80 -4.53
C VAL A 53 -16.90 1.14 -5.47
N ALA A 54 -16.85 1.61 -6.73
CA ALA A 54 -15.99 1.00 -7.73
C ALA A 54 -14.53 1.45 -7.58
N VAL A 55 -13.61 0.49 -7.56
CA VAL A 55 -12.17 0.72 -7.60
C VAL A 55 -11.66 0.33 -9.00
N PRO A 56 -10.89 1.20 -9.70
CA PRO A 56 -10.37 2.50 -9.29
C PRO A 56 -11.33 3.69 -9.55
N LYS A 57 -12.48 3.44 -10.20
CA LYS A 57 -13.28 4.49 -10.85
C LYS A 57 -13.76 5.58 -9.88
N ASP A 58 -14.32 5.19 -8.75
CA ASP A 58 -14.88 6.09 -7.73
C ASP A 58 -13.87 6.33 -6.60
N MET A 59 -12.97 5.36 -6.38
CA MET A 59 -11.89 5.45 -5.41
C MET A 59 -10.67 4.66 -5.90
N ALA A 60 -9.56 5.34 -6.19
CA ALA A 60 -8.29 4.68 -6.48
C ALA A 60 -7.60 4.21 -5.18
N ILE A 61 -6.83 3.12 -5.24
CA ILE A 61 -6.10 2.58 -4.09
C ILE A 61 -4.66 2.26 -4.48
N VAL A 62 -3.73 2.70 -3.64
CA VAL A 62 -2.34 2.25 -3.64
C VAL A 62 -2.01 1.67 -2.26
N GLY A 63 -1.46 0.46 -2.23
CA GLY A 63 -0.92 -0.19 -1.05
C GLY A 63 0.59 -0.01 -0.89
N TYR A 64 1.17 -0.81 0.00
CA TYR A 64 2.59 -0.77 0.31
C TYR A 64 3.08 -2.15 0.77
N GLY A 65 4.18 -2.63 0.20
CA GLY A 65 4.80 -3.93 0.49
C GLY A 65 4.89 -4.86 -0.73
N ASP A 66 3.95 -4.74 -1.67
CA ASP A 66 3.78 -5.62 -2.83
C ASP A 66 3.70 -7.12 -2.49
N LEU A 67 2.84 -7.47 -1.53
CA LEU A 67 2.57 -8.86 -1.15
C LEU A 67 1.96 -9.64 -2.33
N GLU A 68 2.15 -10.96 -2.39
CA GLU A 68 1.58 -11.80 -3.47
C GLU A 68 0.05 -11.62 -3.63
N LEU A 69 -0.65 -11.45 -2.51
CA LEU A 69 -2.09 -11.18 -2.48
C LEU A 69 -2.47 -9.86 -3.17
N ALA A 70 -1.57 -8.87 -3.25
CA ALA A 70 -1.80 -7.61 -3.94
C ALA A 70 -1.95 -7.83 -5.45
N ALA A 71 -1.13 -8.73 -6.03
CA ALA A 71 -1.23 -9.08 -7.44
C ALA A 71 -2.45 -9.98 -7.75
N GLY A 72 -2.82 -10.88 -6.81
CA GLY A 72 -3.90 -11.87 -6.99
C GLY A 72 -5.30 -11.39 -6.63
N ALA A 73 -5.48 -10.15 -6.17
CA ALA A 73 -6.78 -9.59 -5.84
C ALA A 73 -7.70 -9.47 -7.07
N VAL A 74 -9.02 -9.56 -6.86
CA VAL A 74 -10.03 -9.37 -7.92
C VAL A 74 -9.85 -8.03 -8.67
N VAL A 75 -9.45 -7.00 -7.93
CA VAL A 75 -8.88 -5.78 -8.50
C VAL A 75 -7.40 -5.78 -8.13
N PRO A 76 -6.49 -6.15 -9.05
CA PRO A 76 -5.06 -6.18 -8.77
C PRO A 76 -4.58 -4.83 -8.21
N LEU A 77 -3.98 -4.88 -7.02
CA LEU A 77 -3.65 -3.73 -6.20
C LEU A 77 -2.31 -3.13 -6.63
N SER A 78 -2.29 -1.85 -6.99
CA SER A 78 -1.07 -1.07 -7.13
C SER A 78 -0.39 -0.95 -5.77
N SER A 79 0.91 -1.21 -5.68
CA SER A 79 1.62 -1.20 -4.41
C SER A 79 3.06 -0.72 -4.57
N VAL A 80 3.58 -0.06 -3.53
CA VAL A 80 4.99 0.28 -3.45
C VAL A 80 5.77 -0.95 -2.97
N ARG A 81 6.51 -1.58 -3.86
CA ARG A 81 7.39 -2.72 -3.58
C ARG A 81 8.64 -2.25 -2.85
N GLN A 82 8.93 -2.89 -1.72
CA GLN A 82 10.20 -2.74 -1.03
C GLN A 82 11.15 -3.90 -1.39
N PRO A 83 12.46 -3.66 -1.47
CA PRO A 83 13.44 -4.74 -1.64
C PRO A 83 13.63 -5.49 -0.31
N ALA A 84 12.61 -6.24 0.13
CA ALA A 84 12.55 -6.86 1.46
C ALA A 84 13.73 -7.78 1.77
N ALA A 85 14.19 -8.58 0.79
CA ALA A 85 15.38 -9.41 0.94
C ALA A 85 16.66 -8.59 1.15
N GLY A 86 16.79 -7.47 0.43
CA GLY A 86 17.92 -6.54 0.60
C GLY A 86 17.91 -5.86 1.96
N LEU A 87 16.73 -5.42 2.42
CA LEU A 87 16.53 -4.86 3.75
C LEU A 87 16.92 -5.85 4.86
N GLY A 88 16.42 -7.08 4.78
CA GLY A 88 16.72 -8.13 5.76
C GLY A 88 18.21 -8.49 5.79
N ARG A 89 18.85 -8.57 4.61
CA ARG A 89 20.28 -8.80 4.50
C ARG A 89 21.08 -7.66 5.14
N ALA A 90 20.80 -6.41 4.78
CA ALA A 90 21.50 -5.25 5.33
C ALA A 90 21.32 -5.16 6.86
N ALA A 91 20.10 -5.40 7.36
CA ALA A 91 19.83 -5.42 8.80
C ALA A 91 20.67 -6.49 9.52
N ALA A 92 20.77 -7.70 8.97
CA ALA A 92 21.60 -8.76 9.55
C ALA A 92 23.10 -8.42 9.50
N GLU A 93 23.58 -7.85 8.39
CA GLU A 93 24.98 -7.41 8.24
C GLU A 93 25.33 -6.33 9.28
N LEU A 94 24.48 -5.32 9.44
CA LEU A 94 24.66 -4.27 10.44
C LEU A 94 24.69 -4.83 11.87
N LEU A 95 23.77 -5.73 12.21
CA LEU A 95 23.74 -6.37 13.53
C LEU A 95 25.01 -7.19 13.80
N ILE A 96 25.50 -7.93 12.82
CA ILE A 96 26.72 -8.74 12.95
C ILE A 96 27.95 -7.83 13.13
N GLU A 97 28.03 -6.73 12.37
CA GLU A 97 29.11 -5.73 12.49
C GLU A 97 29.12 -5.07 13.89
N GLU A 98 27.94 -4.79 14.45
CA GLU A 98 27.79 -4.13 15.75
C GLU A 98 27.99 -5.09 16.95
N SER A 99 27.80 -6.39 16.77
CA SER A 99 27.88 -7.39 17.86
C SER A 99 29.09 -8.32 17.79
N GLY A 100 29.85 -8.29 16.68
CA GLY A 100 30.93 -9.22 16.40
C GLY A 100 32.33 -8.82 16.89
N PRO A 101 33.36 -9.62 16.58
CA PRO A 101 34.77 -9.32 16.84
C PRO A 101 35.25 -8.14 16.00
N GLY A 102 34.97 -6.92 16.46
CA GLY A 102 35.13 -5.67 15.71
C GLY A 102 34.16 -4.58 16.13
N ALA A 103 33.17 -4.92 16.98
CA ALA A 103 32.18 -3.99 17.51
C ALA A 103 32.78 -2.71 18.11
N ALA A 104 33.95 -2.81 18.78
CA ALA A 104 34.63 -1.67 19.38
C ALA A 104 35.12 -0.63 18.36
N GLN A 105 35.24 -1.00 17.08
CA GLN A 105 35.63 -0.12 15.97
C GLN A 105 34.47 0.12 14.99
N HIS A 106 33.26 -0.37 15.30
CA HIS A 106 32.09 -0.22 14.46
C HIS A 106 31.71 1.25 14.30
N VAL A 107 31.28 1.63 13.10
CA VAL A 107 30.71 2.95 12.79
C VAL A 107 29.29 2.74 12.31
N HIS A 108 28.33 3.31 13.04
CA HIS A 108 26.93 3.27 12.67
C HIS A 108 26.73 3.91 11.29
N ARG A 109 25.95 3.24 10.46
CA ARG A 109 25.63 3.70 9.11
C ARG A 109 24.16 3.45 8.80
N ASP A 110 23.59 4.36 8.01
CA ASP A 110 22.24 4.21 7.49
C ASP A 110 22.29 3.66 6.07
N VAL A 111 21.50 2.62 5.82
CA VAL A 111 21.34 2.03 4.49
C VAL A 111 19.95 2.37 3.98
N VAL A 112 19.88 3.20 2.93
CA VAL A 112 18.63 3.62 2.31
C VAL A 112 18.38 2.83 1.04
N PHE A 113 17.22 2.17 0.96
CA PHE A 113 16.77 1.45 -0.21
C PHE A 113 15.76 2.27 -1.01
N GLN A 114 15.89 2.24 -2.34
CA GLN A 114 14.90 2.82 -3.25
C GLN A 114 13.76 1.83 -3.48
N PRO A 115 12.51 2.15 -3.09
CA PRO A 115 11.36 1.33 -3.43
C PRO A 115 10.91 1.55 -4.89
N GLU A 116 10.06 0.66 -5.39
CA GLU A 116 9.49 0.75 -6.74
C GLU A 116 7.97 0.78 -6.66
N LEU A 117 7.32 1.67 -7.41
CA LEU A 117 5.87 1.62 -7.56
C LEU A 117 5.47 0.58 -8.61
N VAL A 118 4.79 -0.46 -8.18
CA VAL A 118 4.19 -1.46 -9.06
C VAL A 118 2.75 -1.05 -9.36
N VAL A 119 2.52 -0.52 -10.55
CA VAL A 119 1.19 -0.05 -10.99
C VAL A 119 0.33 -1.22 -11.49
N ARG A 120 -0.89 -1.32 -10.97
CA ARG A 120 -1.91 -2.30 -11.35
C ARG A 120 -3.29 -1.67 -11.47
N ALA A 121 -4.33 -2.49 -11.60
CA ALA A 121 -5.70 -2.07 -11.91
C ALA A 121 -6.29 -1.10 -10.88
N SER A 122 -5.93 -1.19 -9.60
CA SER A 122 -6.53 -0.36 -8.54
C SER A 122 -6.18 1.12 -8.58
N SER A 123 -5.26 1.56 -9.44
CA SER A 123 -4.90 2.98 -9.59
C SER A 123 -4.87 3.46 -11.04
N LEU A 124 -5.17 2.59 -12.02
CA LEU A 124 -5.17 2.99 -13.42
C LEU A 124 -6.50 3.66 -13.77
N PRO A 125 -6.50 4.88 -14.34
CA PRO A 125 -7.72 5.41 -14.93
C PRO A 125 -8.17 4.46 -16.03
N ARG A 126 -9.48 4.24 -16.15
CA ARG A 126 -10.02 3.46 -17.28
C ARG A 126 -9.51 4.13 -18.57
N PRO A 127 -8.98 3.38 -19.56
CA PRO A 127 -8.78 3.95 -20.87
C PRO A 127 -10.10 4.58 -21.29
N ALA A 128 -10.09 5.85 -21.73
CA ALA A 128 -11.27 6.43 -22.32
C ALA A 128 -11.75 5.46 -23.39
N VAL A 129 -12.98 4.96 -23.27
CA VAL A 129 -13.56 4.14 -24.33
C VAL A 129 -13.59 5.06 -25.56
N ARG A 130 -12.61 4.93 -26.45
CA ARG A 130 -12.73 5.46 -27.81
C ARG A 130 -13.86 4.64 -28.40
N ASN A 131 -15.05 5.22 -28.43
CA ASN A 131 -16.19 4.63 -29.09
C ASN A 131 -15.79 4.41 -30.57
N PRO A 132 -15.51 3.17 -31.02
CA PRO A 132 -15.32 2.93 -32.44
C PRO A 132 -16.74 2.80 -32.98
N GLY A 133 -17.24 3.90 -33.55
CA GLY A 133 -18.62 4.00 -34.01
C GLY A 133 -19.13 2.72 -34.66
N TRP A 134 -20.20 2.19 -34.08
CA TRP A 134 -21.28 1.45 -34.71
C TRP A 134 -22.58 1.87 -34.01
#